data_AF-T0ZG45-F1
#
_entry.id   AF-T0ZG45-F1
#
_cell.length_a   1.000
_cell.length_b   1.000
_cell.length_c   1.000
_cell.angle_alpha   90.00
_cell.angle_beta   90.00
_cell.angle_gamma   90.00
#
_symmetry.space_group_name_H-M   'P 1'
#
loop_
_entity.id
_entity.type
_entity.pdbx_description
1 polymer ?
#
loop_
_entity_poly.entity_id
_entity_poly.type
_entity_poly.pdbx_seq_one_letter_code
_entity_poly.pdbx_strand_id
1 'polypeptide(L)'
;MNIRISGHCGLVQDGKVDNDSTLETYGKIATSYAEAGADMVAPSGMMDGQVAAIRSALDASNYRDTLIMGYSAKYSSYLYGPFRDAAESTPKFSDRKTYQMDFRNSREALREVELDAEEGADIVMVK
;
A
#
# COMPACT_ATOMS: atom_id res chain seq x y z
N MET A 1 5.70 1.47 -16.21
CA MET A 1 4.26 1.77 -15.99
C MET A 1 4.15 2.61 -14.73
N ASN A 2 3.40 3.73 -14.75
CA ASN A 2 3.39 4.71 -13.66
C ASN A 2 2.04 4.69 -12.94
N ILE A 3 2.03 4.30 -11.65
CA ILE A 3 0.83 4.17 -10.81
C ILE A 3 0.06 5.49 -10.69
N ARG A 4 0.75 6.64 -10.77
CA ARG A 4 0.13 7.97 -10.54
C ARG A 4 -0.92 8.37 -11.57
N ILE A 5 -0.86 7.89 -12.81
CA ILE A 5 -1.62 8.46 -13.93
C ILE A 5 -3.14 8.36 -13.70
N SER A 6 -3.61 7.36 -12.97
CA SER A 6 -5.04 7.13 -12.69
C SER A 6 -5.55 7.83 -11.43
N GLY A 7 -4.66 8.29 -10.54
CA GLY A 7 -5.02 8.75 -9.20
C GLY A 7 -5.43 7.63 -8.23
N HIS A 8 -5.24 6.36 -8.61
CA HIS A 8 -5.41 5.19 -7.74
C HIS A 8 -4.09 4.79 -7.07
N CYS A 9 -4.19 3.90 -6.08
CA CYS A 9 -3.03 3.40 -5.36
C CYS A 9 -2.26 2.32 -6.13
N GLY A 10 -2.88 1.66 -7.11
CA GLY A 10 -2.28 0.60 -7.91
C GLY A 10 -2.39 0.83 -9.41
N LEU A 11 -1.80 -0.09 -10.17
CA LEU A 11 -1.95 -0.15 -11.62
C LEU A 11 -3.41 -0.39 -11.98
N VAL A 12 -3.86 0.25 -13.06
CA VAL A 12 -5.24 0.14 -13.52
C VAL A 12 -5.27 -0.60 -14.84
N GLN A 13 -6.10 -1.64 -14.90
CA GLN A 13 -6.43 -2.39 -16.10
C GLN A 13 -7.96 -2.45 -16.25
N ASP A 14 -8.46 -2.10 -17.43
CA ASP A 14 -9.90 -2.12 -17.76
C ASP A 14 -10.79 -1.40 -16.73
N GLY A 15 -10.30 -0.27 -16.19
CA GLY A 15 -11.02 0.55 -15.22
C GLY A 15 -11.06 -0.03 -13.80
N LYS A 16 -10.26 -1.04 -13.50
CA LYS A 16 -10.10 -1.62 -12.15
C LYS A 16 -8.65 -1.61 -11.72
N VAL A 17 -8.42 -1.54 -10.42
CA VAL A 17 -7.07 -1.72 -9.87
C VAL A 17 -6.70 -3.19 -9.95
N ASP A 18 -5.58 -3.49 -10.60
CA ASP A 18 -5.01 -4.83 -10.69
C ASP A 18 -4.05 -5.06 -9.53
N ASN A 19 -4.44 -5.93 -8.59
CA ASN A 19 -3.69 -6.21 -7.37
C ASN A 19 -2.29 -6.75 -7.67
N ASP A 20 -2.20 -7.84 -8.42
CA ASP A 20 -0.97 -8.63 -8.54
C ASP A 20 0.09 -7.88 -9.34
N SER A 21 -0.30 -7.24 -10.44
CA SER A 21 0.60 -6.37 -11.20
C SER A 21 1.07 -5.16 -10.37
N THR A 22 0.25 -4.69 -9.42
CA THR A 22 0.63 -3.62 -8.48
C THR A 22 1.69 -4.11 -7.50
N LEU A 23 1.57 -5.34 -6.98
CA LEU A 23 2.55 -5.91 -6.03
C LEU A 23 3.96 -5.95 -6.63
N GLU A 24 4.10 -6.36 -7.89
CA GLU A 24 5.39 -6.37 -8.58
C GLU A 24 5.99 -4.96 -8.65
N THR A 25 5.14 -3.95 -8.89
CA THR A 25 5.58 -2.55 -8.95
C THR A 25 5.95 -2.01 -7.56
N TYR A 26 5.20 -2.39 -6.52
CA TYR A 26 5.50 -2.00 -5.13
C TYR A 26 6.84 -2.54 -4.66
N GLY A 27 7.15 -3.81 -4.95
CA GLY A 27 8.47 -4.38 -4.65
C GLY A 27 9.61 -3.56 -5.29
N LYS A 28 9.48 -3.24 -6.58
CA LYS A 28 10.48 -2.41 -7.30
C LYS A 28 10.64 -1.01 -6.68
N ILE A 29 9.54 -0.37 -6.30
CA ILE A 29 9.57 0.96 -5.66
C ILE A 29 10.24 0.88 -4.29
N ALA A 30 9.89 -0.11 -3.46
CA ALA A 30 10.45 -0.27 -2.14
C ALA A 30 11.96 -0.55 -2.19
N THR A 31 12.41 -1.45 -3.08
CA THR A 31 13.83 -1.68 -3.33
C THR A 31 14.55 -0.43 -3.78
N SER A 32 13.96 0.36 -4.70
CA SER A 32 14.55 1.63 -5.15
C SER A 32 14.71 2.64 -4.01
N TYR A 33 13.76 2.68 -3.06
CA TYR A 33 13.90 3.54 -1.88
C TYR A 33 14.98 3.04 -0.92
N ALA A 34 15.08 1.72 -0.70
CA ALA A 34 16.15 1.14 0.10
C ALA A 34 17.54 1.38 -0.51
N GLU A 35 17.68 1.22 -1.84
CA GLU A 35 18.88 1.58 -2.61
C GLU A 35 19.28 3.05 -2.43
N ALA A 36 18.30 3.94 -2.30
CA ALA A 36 18.52 5.36 -2.05
C ALA A 36 18.83 5.68 -0.58
N GLY A 37 18.85 4.68 0.30
CA GLY A 37 19.18 4.83 1.72
C GLY A 37 17.99 5.03 2.66
N ALA A 38 16.77 4.65 2.25
CA ALA A 38 15.62 4.68 3.15
C ALA A 38 15.72 3.58 4.22
N ASP A 39 15.62 3.97 5.50
CA ASP A 39 15.59 3.03 6.63
C ASP A 39 14.26 2.25 6.73
N MET A 40 13.19 2.82 6.16
CA MET A 40 11.85 2.26 6.24
C MET A 40 11.02 2.61 5.01
N VAL A 41 10.16 1.67 4.60
CA VAL A 41 9.11 1.88 3.61
C VAL A 41 7.74 1.72 4.25
N ALA A 42 6.75 2.50 3.78
CA ALA A 42 5.43 2.54 4.40
C ALA A 42 4.31 2.36 3.36
N PRO A 43 4.05 1.11 2.90
CA PRO A 43 3.09 0.84 1.84
C PRO A 43 1.67 1.22 2.29
N SER A 44 1.10 2.23 1.63
CA SER A 44 -0.25 2.74 1.93
C SER A 44 -1.29 2.40 0.86
N GLY A 45 -0.99 1.37 0.07
CA GLY A 45 -1.76 0.95 -1.09
C GLY A 45 -3.08 0.28 -0.75
N MET A 46 -3.06 -0.55 0.30
CA MET A 46 -4.09 -1.55 0.64
C MET A 46 -4.27 -2.59 -0.47
N MET A 47 -3.17 -3.01 -1.11
CA MET A 47 -3.22 -4.17 -2.00
C MET A 47 -3.01 -5.43 -1.15
N ASP A 48 -3.78 -6.47 -1.41
CA ASP A 48 -3.69 -7.74 -0.70
C ASP A 48 -2.30 -8.35 -0.94
N GLY A 49 -1.58 -8.73 0.12
CA GLY A 49 -0.23 -9.29 0.03
C GLY A 49 0.89 -8.28 -0.22
N GLN A 50 0.62 -6.97 -0.10
CA GLN A 50 1.63 -5.93 -0.36
C GLN A 50 2.84 -6.02 0.57
N VAL A 51 2.66 -6.41 1.82
CA VAL A 51 3.74 -6.50 2.79
C VAL A 51 4.64 -7.68 2.42
N ALA A 52 4.08 -8.86 2.19
CA ALA A 52 4.83 -10.03 1.78
C ALA A 52 5.61 -9.80 0.47
N ALA A 53 4.98 -9.15 -0.52
CA ALA A 53 5.61 -8.83 -1.79
C ALA A 53 6.80 -7.86 -1.61
N ILE A 54 6.64 -6.83 -0.79
CA ILE A 54 7.71 -5.86 -0.50
C ILE A 54 8.84 -6.52 0.29
N ARG A 55 8.53 -7.28 1.34
CA ARG A 55 9.52 -8.00 2.15
C ARG A 55 10.35 -8.94 1.28
N SER A 56 9.70 -9.72 0.44
CA SER A 56 10.36 -10.63 -0.51
C SER A 56 11.29 -9.89 -1.48
N ALA A 57 10.86 -8.75 -2.02
CA ALA A 57 11.66 -7.94 -2.93
C ALA A 57 12.89 -7.32 -2.24
N LEU A 58 12.72 -6.77 -1.04
CA LEU A 58 13.82 -6.21 -0.25
C LEU A 58 14.84 -7.31 0.12
N ASP A 59 14.37 -8.48 0.52
CA ASP A 59 15.25 -9.62 0.88
C ASP A 59 16.05 -10.14 -0.32
N ALA A 60 15.41 -10.26 -1.48
CA ALA A 60 16.07 -10.67 -2.73
C ALA A 60 17.15 -9.67 -3.16
N SER A 61 17.00 -8.39 -2.79
CA SER A 61 17.95 -7.32 -3.06
C SER A 61 18.95 -7.05 -1.91
N ASN A 62 18.97 -7.91 -0.88
CA ASN A 62 19.82 -7.79 0.32
C ASN A 62 19.54 -6.57 1.22
N TYR A 63 18.35 -5.98 1.16
CA TYR A 63 17.89 -4.89 2.04
C TYR A 63 17.04 -5.42 3.21
N ARG A 64 17.62 -6.37 3.96
CA ARG A 64 16.92 -7.05 5.06
C ARG A 64 16.60 -6.14 6.25
N ASP A 65 17.45 -5.14 6.47
CA ASP A 65 17.31 -4.21 7.60
C ASP A 65 16.37 -3.03 7.30
N THR A 66 15.91 -2.88 6.06
CA THR A 66 14.87 -1.88 5.73
C THR A 66 13.53 -2.34 6.30
N LEU A 67 12.99 -1.51 7.18
CA LEU A 67 11.75 -1.78 7.91
C LEU A 67 10.52 -1.55 7.04
N ILE A 68 9.42 -2.23 7.35
CA ILE A 68 8.12 -2.08 6.71
C ILE A 68 7.08 -1.60 7.73
N MET A 69 6.53 -0.41 7.49
CA MET A 69 5.36 0.10 8.21
C MET A 69 4.10 -0.13 7.37
N GLY A 70 3.43 -1.25 7.58
CA GLY A 70 2.18 -1.59 6.90
C GLY A 70 1.07 -0.61 7.31
N TYR A 71 0.42 0.05 6.34
CA TYR A 71 -0.87 0.71 6.59
C TYR A 71 -1.97 -0.34 6.65
N SER A 72 -1.90 -1.21 7.63
CA SER A 72 -2.66 -2.46 7.71
C SER A 72 -4.15 -2.26 7.90
N ALA A 73 -4.56 -1.15 8.50
CA ALA A 73 -5.98 -0.79 8.63
C ALA A 73 -6.21 0.63 8.12
N LYS A 74 -6.28 0.78 6.79
CA LYS A 74 -6.55 2.07 6.15
C LYS A 74 -7.96 2.12 5.57
N TYR A 75 -8.79 2.96 6.17
CA TYR A 75 -10.21 3.06 5.86
C TYR A 75 -10.49 4.00 4.69
N SER A 76 -11.59 3.76 3.99
CA SER A 76 -12.19 4.70 3.07
C SER A 76 -12.98 5.75 3.85
N SER A 77 -12.42 6.96 3.95
CA SER A 77 -12.96 8.04 4.79
C SER A 77 -13.00 9.38 4.06
N TYR A 78 -13.90 10.27 4.50
CA TYR A 78 -13.98 11.67 4.04
C TYR A 78 -12.87 12.56 4.60
N LEU A 79 -12.09 12.08 5.57
CA LEU A 79 -11.04 12.85 6.24
C LEU A 79 -9.82 13.14 5.35
N TYR A 80 -9.73 12.55 4.15
CA TYR A 80 -8.58 12.70 3.26
C TYR A 80 -8.64 13.89 2.30
N GLY A 81 -9.70 14.69 2.31
CA GLY A 81 -9.90 15.79 1.36
C GLY A 81 -8.67 16.70 1.20
N PRO A 82 -8.20 17.38 2.27
CA PRO A 82 -7.04 18.26 2.18
C PRO A 82 -5.75 17.57 1.72
N PHE A 83 -5.55 16.31 2.09
CA PHE A 83 -4.38 15.53 1.65
C PHE A 83 -4.43 15.22 0.15
N ARG A 84 -5.62 14.94 -0.40
CA ARG A 84 -5.77 14.64 -1.83
C ARG A 84 -5.41 15.83 -2.69
N ASP A 85 -5.82 17.03 -2.26
CA ASP A 85 -5.48 18.28 -2.93
C ASP A 85 -3.96 18.53 -2.89
N ALA A 86 -3.33 18.37 -1.71
CA ALA A 86 -1.90 18.57 -1.55
C ALA A 86 -1.04 17.55 -2.31
N ALA A 87 -1.49 16.29 -2.40
CA ALA A 87 -0.76 15.22 -3.07
C ALA A 87 -1.14 15.04 -4.55
N GLU A 88 -2.01 15.90 -5.09
CA GLU A 88 -2.57 15.80 -6.45
C GLU A 88 -3.06 14.37 -6.77
N SER A 89 -3.69 13.72 -5.79
CA SER A 89 -3.95 12.28 -5.80
C SER A 89 -5.43 11.92 -5.92
N THR A 90 -6.27 12.85 -6.35
CA THR A 90 -7.69 12.60 -6.55
C THR A 90 -7.91 11.50 -7.60
N PRO A 91 -8.69 10.44 -7.30
CA PRO A 91 -9.01 9.40 -8.29
C PRO A 91 -9.66 10.02 -9.53
N LYS A 92 -9.17 9.67 -10.73
CA LYS A 92 -9.73 10.20 -11.98
C LYS A 92 -11.05 9.53 -12.37
N PHE A 93 -11.34 8.36 -11.81
CA PHE A 93 -12.60 7.65 -11.96
C PHE A 93 -12.91 6.88 -10.67
N SER A 94 -14.19 6.59 -10.45
CA SER A 94 -14.67 5.82 -9.29
C SER A 94 -14.18 6.36 -7.92
N ASP A 95 -14.26 5.52 -6.89
CA ASP A 95 -13.68 5.73 -5.57
C ASP A 95 -12.64 4.63 -5.24
N ARG A 96 -12.16 4.63 -4.00
CA ARG A 96 -11.12 3.70 -3.53
C ARG A 96 -11.67 2.58 -2.64
N LYS A 97 -12.99 2.40 -2.55
CA LYS A 97 -13.63 1.44 -1.64
C LYS A 97 -13.42 -0.02 -2.03
N THR A 98 -12.90 -0.29 -3.22
CA THR A 98 -12.60 -1.66 -3.65
C THR A 98 -11.34 -2.22 -2.99
N TYR A 99 -10.56 -1.39 -2.29
CA TYR A 99 -9.35 -1.80 -1.60
C TYR A 99 -9.15 -1.07 -0.26
N GLN A 100 -9.69 0.15 -0.08
CA GLN A 100 -9.75 0.78 1.23
C GLN A 100 -10.93 0.25 2.04
N MET A 101 -10.70 -0.01 3.33
CA MET A 101 -11.65 -0.68 4.20
C MET A 101 -12.91 0.13 4.49
N ASP A 102 -14.01 -0.56 4.81
CA ASP A 102 -15.18 0.09 5.42
C ASP A 102 -14.87 0.48 6.86
N PHE A 103 -14.98 1.77 7.19
CA PHE A 103 -14.69 2.32 8.53
C PHE A 103 -15.58 1.75 9.65
N ARG A 104 -16.67 1.05 9.29
CA ARG A 104 -17.56 0.38 10.26
C ARG A 104 -17.06 -1.02 10.63
N ASN A 105 -16.09 -1.58 9.91
CA ASN A 105 -15.72 -2.99 10.03
C ASN A 105 -14.43 -3.21 10.84
N SER A 106 -14.56 -3.19 12.16
CA SER A 106 -13.42 -3.43 13.06
C SER A 106 -12.88 -4.86 13.02
N ARG A 107 -13.71 -5.85 12.65
CA ARG A 107 -13.28 -7.26 12.57
C ARG A 107 -12.34 -7.50 11.39
N GLU A 108 -12.66 -6.91 10.24
CA GLU A 108 -11.76 -6.91 9.09
C GLU A 108 -10.46 -6.19 9.43
N ALA A 109 -10.50 -5.07 10.15
CA ALA A 109 -9.30 -4.32 10.53
C ALA A 109 -8.32 -5.15 11.37
N LEU A 110 -8.83 -5.93 12.33
CA LEU A 110 -8.00 -6.83 13.12
C LEU A 110 -7.40 -7.95 12.27
N ARG A 111 -8.17 -8.48 11.32
CA ARG A 111 -7.69 -9.52 10.40
C ARG A 111 -6.58 -9.00 9.47
N GLU A 112 -6.76 -7.83 8.88
CA GLU A 112 -5.74 -7.22 8.00
C GLU A 112 -4.46 -6.88 8.78
N VAL A 113 -4.58 -6.40 10.02
CA VAL A 113 -3.44 -6.17 10.92
C VAL A 113 -2.69 -7.47 11.24
N GLU A 114 -3.41 -8.54 11.53
CA GLU A 114 -2.80 -9.86 11.79
C GLU A 114 -2.09 -10.40 10.55
N LEU A 115 -2.71 -10.29 9.37
CA LEU A 115 -2.12 -10.69 8.09
C LEU A 115 -0.83 -9.90 7.79
N ASP A 116 -0.86 -8.58 7.84
CA ASP A 116 0.34 -7.76 7.59
C ASP A 116 1.48 -8.10 8.56
N ALA A 117 1.15 -8.39 9.83
CA ALA A 117 2.15 -8.82 10.82
C ALA A 117 2.76 -10.19 10.47
N GLU A 118 1.93 -11.16 10.04
CA GLU A 118 2.40 -12.47 9.56
C GLU A 118 3.24 -12.36 8.27
N GLU A 119 2.92 -11.41 7.41
CA GLU A 119 3.62 -11.13 6.15
C GLU A 119 4.97 -10.41 6.34
N GLY A 120 5.26 -9.93 7.55
CA GLY A 120 6.55 -9.34 7.91
C GLY A 120 6.54 -7.82 8.04
N ALA A 121 5.40 -7.19 8.38
CA ALA A 121 5.38 -5.79 8.79
C ALA A 121 6.05 -5.62 10.16
N ASP A 122 7.04 -4.73 10.23
CA ASP A 122 7.70 -4.37 11.49
C ASP A 122 6.83 -3.45 12.35
N ILE A 123 5.99 -2.63 11.70
CA ILE A 123 5.04 -1.73 12.34
C ILE A 123 3.71 -1.81 11.59
N VAL A 124 2.61 -1.88 12.33
CA VAL A 124 1.25 -1.76 11.79
C VAL A 124 0.68 -0.37 12.06
N MET A 125 0.02 0.23 11.08
CA MET A 125 -0.58 1.56 11.16
C MET A 125 -2.07 1.52 10.86
N VAL A 126 -2.83 2.23 11.69
CA VAL A 126 -4.27 2.49 11.48
C VAL A 126 -4.43 3.91 10.90
N LYS A 127 -5.24 4.05 9.85
CA LYS A 127 -5.48 5.34 9.19
C LYS A 127 -6.91 5.54 8.67
#